data_AF-A0A6P2JIE2-F1
#
_entry.id   AF-A0A6P2JIE2-F1
#
_cell.length_a   1.000
_cell.length_b   1.000
_cell.length_c   1.000
_cell.angle_alpha   90.00
_cell.angle_beta   90.00
_cell.angle_gamma   90.00
#
_symmetry.space_group_name_H-M   'P 1'
#
loop_
_entity.id
_entity.type
_entity.pdbx_description
1 polymer ?
#
loop_
_entity_poly.entity_id
_entity_poly.type
_entity_poly.pdbx_seq_one_letter_code
_entity_poly.pdbx_strand_id
1 'polypeptide(L)'
;MNSASTPIPAPQAATQSANSGRSGATVRRKRRESYWDPLFNPSFKGTNNRFDWDTKNVTGVQYSLCDAESLIDIMSSKLTSRWSMKNFKFSNCDFQGNFTTMDLSFTGCEFINTDLGYSNWKNIKFSRCKFTRTSFTLATFEQCQFIDCSWEEIGISGTETKLFDTTISNPWDFVLSAYTNTDKDVLKQHGNTNPAHQIMRLEETKVKLSRAILSSSERNSDDLVYYEAVKTYLTHSLHSRRVRAAYDRDTTKSAATKLKSIWIIALLDTESTILKLSGSINAWGYSLARPAIVGFALICIFALIYFLTGISSTAKLAAMTSFDVTLLVGYTKHASEQSTWPAQIVYGVNALLGLWWYAIFVPTVINRISRVR
;
A
#
# COMPACT_ATOMS: atom_id res chain seq x y z
N MET A 1 42.02 -17.15 53.89
CA MET A 1 40.78 -17.76 54.42
C MET A 1 39.61 -16.88 54.03
N ASN A 2 38.75 -17.42 53.16
CA ASN A 2 37.36 -17.08 52.83
C ASN A 2 36.94 -15.60 52.69
N SER A 3 36.95 -15.08 51.47
CA SER A 3 36.03 -14.00 51.05
C SER A 3 34.84 -14.63 50.33
N ALA A 4 33.70 -14.69 51.03
CA ALA A 4 32.43 -15.18 50.50
C ALA A 4 31.85 -14.18 49.48
N SER A 5 31.57 -14.66 48.26
CA SER A 5 30.79 -13.95 47.25
C SER A 5 29.30 -14.13 47.53
N THR A 6 28.58 -13.02 47.72
CA THR A 6 27.13 -13.00 47.79
C THR A 6 26.52 -13.11 46.37
N PRO A 7 25.52 -13.97 46.15
CA PRO A 7 24.86 -14.06 44.85
C PRO A 7 23.84 -12.92 44.68
N ILE A 8 23.88 -12.31 43.50
CA ILE A 8 22.90 -11.31 43.03
C ILE A 8 21.54 -12.01 42.87
N PRO A 9 20.43 -11.48 43.42
CA PRO A 9 19.12 -12.10 43.27
C PRO A 9 18.60 -11.95 41.84
N ALA A 10 18.08 -13.05 41.29
CA ALA A 10 17.37 -13.06 40.02
C ALA A 10 16.14 -12.13 40.06
N PRO A 11 15.81 -11.42 38.97
CA PRO A 11 14.62 -10.58 38.95
C PRO A 11 13.37 -11.45 39.02
N GLN A 12 12.59 -11.24 40.08
CA GLN A 12 11.29 -11.87 40.28
C GLN A 12 10.33 -11.44 39.16
N ALA A 13 9.62 -12.43 38.61
CA ALA A 13 8.55 -12.25 37.64
C ALA A 13 7.45 -11.38 38.25
N ALA A 14 7.40 -10.11 37.83
CA ALA A 14 6.35 -9.18 38.21
C ALA A 14 5.04 -9.55 37.49
N THR A 15 4.09 -10.02 38.29
CA THR A 15 2.63 -10.03 38.17
C THR A 15 2.04 -9.24 36.99
N GLN A 16 1.66 -9.95 35.91
CA GLN A 16 1.04 -9.37 34.69
C GLN A 16 -0.50 -9.27 34.73
N SER A 17 -1.18 -9.71 35.78
CA SER A 17 -2.66 -9.74 35.79
C SER A 17 -3.35 -8.36 35.88
N ALA A 18 -2.62 -7.29 36.22
CA ALA A 18 -3.18 -5.94 36.33
C ALA A 18 -3.28 -5.16 35.00
N ASN A 19 -2.61 -5.63 33.92
CA ASN A 19 -2.55 -4.91 32.64
C ASN A 19 -3.69 -5.26 31.67
N SER A 20 -4.33 -6.42 31.82
CA SER A 20 -5.41 -6.86 30.93
C SER A 20 -6.66 -5.99 31.04
N GLY A 21 -7.01 -5.52 32.25
CA GLY A 21 -8.15 -4.63 32.50
C GLY A 21 -7.97 -3.19 31.99
N ARG A 22 -6.74 -2.67 31.95
CA ARG A 22 -6.44 -1.33 31.39
C ARG A 22 -6.57 -1.29 29.87
N SER A 23 -6.24 -2.38 29.20
CA SER A 23 -6.23 -2.42 27.73
C SER A 23 -7.64 -2.61 27.14
N GLY A 24 -8.51 -3.42 27.78
CA GLY A 24 -9.93 -3.50 27.38
C GLY A 24 -10.68 -2.17 27.53
N ALA A 25 -10.40 -1.39 28.57
CA ALA A 25 -10.92 -0.03 28.73
C ALA A 25 -10.41 0.93 27.63
N THR A 26 -9.17 0.72 27.15
CA THR A 26 -8.55 1.53 26.10
C THR A 26 -9.14 1.26 24.72
N VAL A 27 -9.37 -0.01 24.37
CA VAL A 27 -10.03 -0.41 23.10
C VAL A 27 -11.48 0.09 23.06
N ARG A 28 -12.23 -0.08 24.17
CA ARG A 28 -13.59 0.46 24.28
C ARG A 28 -13.62 1.97 24.09
N ARG A 29 -12.65 2.68 24.67
CA ARG A 29 -12.52 4.13 24.51
C ARG A 29 -12.25 4.51 23.06
N LYS A 30 -11.31 3.84 22.38
CA LYS A 30 -11.01 4.06 20.96
C LYS A 30 -12.27 3.96 20.09
N ARG A 31 -13.03 2.87 20.18
CA ARG A 31 -14.27 2.69 19.40
C ARG A 31 -15.33 3.76 19.67
N ARG A 32 -15.33 4.40 20.84
CA ARG A 32 -16.29 5.47 21.18
C ARG A 32 -15.82 6.87 20.84
N GLU A 33 -14.52 7.10 20.74
CA GLU A 33 -13.94 8.45 20.62
C GLU A 33 -13.24 8.70 19.27
N SER A 34 -12.71 7.66 18.63
CA SER A 34 -12.00 7.77 17.35
C SER A 34 -12.98 7.90 16.19
N TYR A 35 -13.62 9.06 16.08
CA TYR A 35 -14.67 9.35 15.10
C TYR A 35 -14.28 9.15 13.64
N TRP A 36 -12.98 9.15 13.34
CA TRP A 36 -12.43 8.90 12.00
C TRP A 36 -12.26 7.41 11.66
N ASP A 37 -12.23 6.53 12.66
CA ASP A 37 -12.00 5.09 12.49
C ASP A 37 -13.31 4.37 12.06
N PRO A 38 -13.27 3.33 11.20
CA PRO A 38 -14.47 2.60 10.81
C PRO A 38 -15.18 1.91 11.98
N LEU A 39 -14.52 1.71 13.11
CA LEU A 39 -15.15 1.13 14.29
C LEU A 39 -15.87 2.16 15.17
N PHE A 40 -15.90 3.44 14.77
CA PHE A 40 -16.55 4.47 15.55
C PHE A 40 -18.03 4.15 15.78
N ASN A 41 -18.37 3.98 17.05
CA ASN A 41 -19.73 3.79 17.50
C ASN A 41 -19.87 4.34 18.94
N PRO A 42 -20.51 5.50 19.13
CA PRO A 42 -20.63 6.12 20.45
C PRO A 42 -21.45 5.27 21.44
N SER A 43 -22.31 4.38 20.92
CA SER A 43 -23.14 3.45 21.68
C SER A 43 -22.45 2.10 21.94
N PHE A 44 -21.19 1.92 21.54
CA PHE A 44 -20.47 0.66 21.76
C PHE A 44 -20.27 0.38 23.26
N LYS A 45 -20.80 -0.76 23.71
CA LYS A 45 -20.77 -1.14 25.13
C LYS A 45 -19.52 -1.92 25.55
N GLY A 46 -18.74 -2.41 24.59
CA GLY A 46 -17.62 -3.33 24.84
C GLY A 46 -17.91 -4.74 24.35
N THR A 47 -16.94 -5.63 24.53
CA THR A 47 -17.13 -7.08 24.39
C THR A 47 -17.80 -7.62 25.65
N ASN A 48 -18.61 -8.68 25.47
CA ASN A 48 -19.40 -9.27 26.57
C ASN A 48 -18.72 -10.49 27.18
N ASN A 49 -17.92 -11.20 26.38
CA ASN A 49 -17.29 -12.46 26.78
C ASN A 49 -15.82 -12.47 26.35
N ARG A 50 -15.03 -13.33 26.99
CA ARG A 50 -13.68 -13.68 26.56
C ARG A 50 -13.75 -14.93 25.69
N PHE A 51 -13.10 -14.92 24.53
CA PHE A 51 -13.05 -16.08 23.65
C PHE A 51 -12.09 -17.12 24.24
N ASP A 52 -12.58 -18.34 24.37
CA ASP A 52 -11.85 -19.50 24.89
C ASP A 52 -11.02 -20.22 23.83
N TRP A 53 -10.88 -19.64 22.63
CA TRP A 53 -10.16 -20.23 21.50
C TRP A 53 -10.58 -21.67 21.14
N ASP A 54 -11.72 -22.20 21.60
CA ASP A 54 -12.21 -23.51 21.19
C ASP A 54 -13.07 -23.38 19.94
N THR A 55 -12.59 -23.97 18.85
CA THR A 55 -13.22 -23.91 17.54
C THR A 55 -13.96 -25.19 17.15
N LYS A 56 -13.99 -26.22 18.03
CA LYS A 56 -14.55 -27.53 17.68
C LYS A 56 -16.03 -27.50 17.31
N ASN A 57 -16.81 -26.66 17.99
CA ASN A 57 -18.27 -26.66 17.90
C ASN A 57 -18.85 -25.34 17.37
N VAL A 58 -18.00 -24.38 17.02
CA VAL A 58 -18.42 -23.05 16.57
C VAL A 58 -17.65 -22.66 15.32
N THR A 59 -18.33 -22.00 14.39
CA THR A 59 -17.74 -21.46 13.16
C THR A 59 -17.42 -19.97 13.26
N GLY A 60 -17.73 -19.36 14.40
CA GLY A 60 -17.44 -17.97 14.67
C GLY A 60 -17.79 -17.55 16.08
N VAL A 61 -17.33 -16.36 16.46
CA VAL A 61 -17.65 -15.68 17.71
C VAL A 61 -18.08 -14.24 17.47
N GLN A 62 -18.86 -13.70 18.40
CA GLN A 62 -19.35 -12.33 18.35
C GLN A 62 -19.14 -11.61 19.68
N TYR A 63 -18.86 -10.29 19.64
CA TYR A 63 -18.71 -9.44 20.83
C TYR A 63 -17.73 -10.04 21.85
N SER A 64 -16.64 -10.63 21.37
CA SER A 64 -15.71 -11.38 22.20
C SER A 64 -14.33 -10.72 22.23
N LEU A 65 -13.71 -10.70 23.41
CA LEU A 65 -12.31 -10.36 23.60
C LEU A 65 -11.45 -11.57 23.24
N CYS A 66 -10.63 -11.44 22.22
CA CYS A 66 -9.69 -12.44 21.74
C CYS A 66 -8.29 -12.05 22.24
N ASP A 67 -7.95 -12.41 23.48
CA ASP A 67 -6.65 -12.07 24.07
C ASP A 67 -5.60 -13.17 23.85
N ALA A 68 -4.35 -12.72 23.71
CA ALA A 68 -3.20 -13.60 23.51
C ALA A 68 -2.90 -14.50 24.72
N GLU A 69 -3.14 -14.02 25.95
CA GLU A 69 -2.88 -14.78 27.18
C GLU A 69 -3.71 -16.07 27.22
N SER A 70 -5.02 -15.97 26.95
CA SER A 70 -5.92 -17.12 26.93
C SER A 70 -5.53 -18.13 25.85
N LEU A 71 -5.03 -17.67 24.69
CA LEU A 71 -4.52 -18.56 23.65
C LEU A 71 -3.25 -19.30 24.12
N ILE A 72 -2.31 -18.59 24.78
CA ILE A 72 -1.08 -19.18 25.33
C ILE A 72 -1.41 -20.27 26.35
N ASP A 73 -2.36 -20.03 27.25
CA ASP A 73 -2.78 -21.01 28.26
C ASP A 73 -3.33 -22.29 27.62
N ILE A 74 -4.14 -22.13 26.56
CA ILE A 74 -4.74 -23.26 25.84
C ILE A 74 -3.69 -24.02 25.03
N MET A 75 -2.79 -23.31 24.36
CA MET A 75 -1.69 -23.94 23.62
C MET A 75 -0.78 -24.73 24.57
N SER A 76 -0.51 -24.18 25.76
CA SER A 76 0.29 -24.84 26.80
C SER A 76 -0.40 -26.08 27.35
N SER A 77 -1.70 -26.00 27.67
CA SER A 77 -2.47 -27.15 28.16
C SER A 77 -2.63 -28.27 27.13
N LYS A 78 -2.70 -27.92 25.83
CA LYS A 78 -2.76 -28.88 24.71
C LYS A 78 -1.38 -29.31 24.20
N LEU A 79 -0.29 -28.80 24.79
CA LEU A 79 1.10 -29.07 24.39
C LEU A 79 1.34 -28.85 22.88
N THR A 80 0.73 -27.82 22.30
CA THR A 80 0.89 -27.46 20.88
C THR A 80 1.64 -26.15 20.72
N SER A 81 2.59 -26.10 19.80
CA SER A 81 3.32 -24.89 19.42
C SER A 81 2.68 -24.13 18.25
N ARG A 82 1.72 -24.77 17.56
CA ARG A 82 1.03 -24.21 16.40
C ARG A 82 -0.48 -24.15 16.64
N TRP A 83 -1.07 -23.04 16.24
CA TRP A 83 -2.51 -22.83 16.22
C TRP A 83 -2.95 -22.40 14.82
N SER A 84 -3.92 -23.11 14.24
CA SER A 84 -4.43 -22.80 12.91
C SER A 84 -5.95 -22.73 12.96
N MET A 85 -6.49 -21.61 12.48
CA MET A 85 -7.92 -21.40 12.34
C MET A 85 -8.28 -21.30 10.86
N LYS A 86 -9.33 -22.03 10.48
CA LYS A 86 -9.80 -22.10 9.11
C LYS A 86 -11.28 -21.77 9.06
N ASN A 87 -11.68 -20.93 8.10
CA ASN A 87 -13.07 -20.59 7.83
C ASN A 87 -13.84 -20.12 9.09
N PHE A 88 -13.16 -19.35 9.95
CA PHE A 88 -13.71 -18.90 11.21
C PHE A 88 -14.08 -17.41 11.15
N LYS A 89 -15.20 -17.05 11.77
CA LYS A 89 -15.74 -15.69 11.73
C LYS A 89 -15.61 -14.97 13.07
N PHE A 90 -14.94 -13.82 13.07
CA PHE A 90 -14.85 -12.89 14.19
C PHE A 90 -15.73 -11.67 13.91
N SER A 91 -16.78 -11.46 14.69
CA SER A 91 -17.73 -10.37 14.48
C SER A 91 -17.81 -9.45 15.70
N ASN A 92 -17.53 -8.16 15.54
CA ASN A 92 -17.51 -7.21 16.66
C ASN A 92 -16.54 -7.62 17.79
N CYS A 93 -15.44 -8.27 17.43
CA CYS A 93 -14.44 -8.76 18.39
C CYS A 93 -13.30 -7.77 18.57
N ASP A 94 -12.65 -7.82 19.73
CA ASP A 94 -11.45 -7.06 20.04
C ASP A 94 -10.29 -8.01 20.24
N PHE A 95 -9.20 -7.82 19.52
CA PHE A 95 -7.97 -8.57 19.72
C PHE A 95 -6.99 -7.77 20.56
N GLN A 96 -6.35 -8.42 21.53
CA GLN A 96 -5.50 -7.75 22.49
C GLN A 96 -4.29 -8.60 22.87
N GLY A 97 -3.15 -7.94 23.08
CA GLY A 97 -1.95 -8.56 23.62
C GLY A 97 -0.89 -8.88 22.57
N ASN A 98 0.05 -9.74 22.95
CA ASN A 98 1.23 -10.07 22.16
C ASN A 98 1.09 -11.49 21.58
N PHE A 99 0.71 -11.58 20.31
CA PHE A 99 0.70 -12.82 19.53
C PHE A 99 2.08 -13.02 18.89
N THR A 100 3.11 -13.20 19.72
CA THR A 100 4.51 -13.20 19.26
C THR A 100 5.29 -14.49 19.56
N THR A 101 4.80 -15.30 20.48
CA THR A 101 5.47 -16.53 20.95
C THR A 101 4.84 -17.80 20.40
N MET A 102 3.98 -17.69 19.40
CA MET A 102 3.15 -18.78 18.87
C MET A 102 3.17 -18.81 17.34
N ASP A 103 3.11 -20.00 16.76
CA ASP A 103 2.90 -20.16 15.32
C ASP A 103 1.39 -20.13 15.03
N LEU A 104 0.87 -18.93 14.76
CA LEU A 104 -0.55 -18.69 14.51
C LEU A 104 -0.82 -18.46 13.03
N SER A 105 -1.84 -19.14 12.51
CA SER A 105 -2.30 -18.97 11.12
C SER A 105 -3.83 -18.88 11.02
N PHE A 106 -4.30 -18.02 10.13
CA PHE A 106 -5.69 -17.84 9.77
C PHE A 106 -5.84 -18.10 8.27
N THR A 107 -6.78 -18.98 7.90
CA THR A 107 -7.04 -19.29 6.48
C THR A 107 -8.53 -19.22 6.17
N GLY A 108 -8.94 -18.36 5.24
CA GLY A 108 -10.36 -18.22 4.90
C GLY A 108 -11.20 -17.59 6.01
N CYS A 109 -10.58 -16.93 7.00
CA CYS A 109 -11.29 -16.35 8.13
C CYS A 109 -11.90 -14.99 7.79
N GLU A 110 -13.01 -14.65 8.44
CA GLU A 110 -13.67 -13.36 8.31
C GLU A 110 -13.50 -12.53 9.59
N PHE A 111 -13.06 -11.29 9.43
CA PHE A 111 -12.93 -10.30 10.49
C PHE A 111 -13.89 -9.15 10.17
N ILE A 112 -14.98 -9.04 10.92
CA ILE A 112 -16.05 -8.07 10.66
C ILE A 112 -16.22 -7.17 11.88
N ASN A 113 -16.09 -5.85 11.70
CA ASN A 113 -16.16 -4.86 12.79
C ASN A 113 -15.20 -5.20 13.95
N THR A 114 -14.01 -5.72 13.62
CA THR A 114 -13.02 -6.17 14.60
C THR A 114 -11.96 -5.11 14.86
N ASP A 115 -11.52 -4.97 16.10
CA ASP A 115 -10.36 -4.14 16.44
C ASP A 115 -9.13 -5.03 16.61
N LEU A 116 -8.11 -4.81 15.79
CA LEU A 116 -6.77 -5.39 15.97
C LEU A 116 -5.82 -4.35 16.59
N GLY A 117 -6.29 -3.15 16.89
CA GLY A 117 -5.48 -2.09 17.50
C GLY A 117 -4.95 -2.48 18.87
N TYR A 118 -3.77 -1.95 19.22
CA TYR A 118 -3.05 -2.26 20.47
C TYR A 118 -2.62 -3.72 20.64
N SER A 119 -2.63 -4.51 19.56
CA SER A 119 -2.06 -5.87 19.56
C SER A 119 -0.79 -5.93 18.72
N ASN A 120 0.11 -6.84 19.12
CA ASN A 120 1.38 -7.09 18.44
C ASN A 120 1.35 -8.50 17.87
N TRP A 121 1.64 -8.62 16.58
CA TRP A 121 1.60 -9.87 15.82
C TRP A 121 3.00 -10.13 15.28
N LYS A 122 3.55 -11.32 15.52
CA LYS A 122 4.85 -11.70 14.96
C LYS A 122 4.80 -13.08 14.32
N ASN A 123 5.31 -13.20 13.10
CA ASN A 123 5.34 -14.45 12.32
C ASN A 123 3.96 -15.07 12.06
N ILE A 124 2.95 -14.24 11.82
CA ILE A 124 1.57 -14.70 11.65
C ILE A 124 1.14 -14.63 10.19
N LYS A 125 0.47 -15.69 9.74
CA LYS A 125 -0.03 -15.82 8.37
C LYS A 125 -1.54 -15.69 8.32
N PHE A 126 -2.01 -14.70 7.57
CA PHE A 126 -3.39 -14.52 7.15
C PHE A 126 -3.48 -14.86 5.67
N SER A 127 -4.23 -15.92 5.31
CA SER A 127 -4.36 -16.38 3.93
C SER A 127 -5.81 -16.43 3.51
N ARG A 128 -6.16 -15.75 2.42
CA ARG A 128 -7.55 -15.66 1.90
C ARG A 128 -8.54 -15.19 2.97
N CYS A 129 -8.08 -14.34 3.89
CA CYS A 129 -8.92 -13.77 4.93
C CYS A 129 -9.64 -12.52 4.42
N LYS A 130 -10.85 -12.27 4.94
CA LYS A 130 -11.61 -11.05 4.64
C LYS A 130 -11.64 -10.14 5.87
N PHE A 131 -11.29 -8.87 5.67
CA PHE A 131 -11.31 -7.84 6.69
C PHE A 131 -12.30 -6.75 6.28
N THR A 132 -13.46 -6.71 6.94
CA THR A 132 -14.52 -5.72 6.71
C THR A 132 -14.69 -4.87 7.94
N ARG A 133 -14.50 -3.56 7.79
CA ARG A 133 -14.55 -2.60 8.90
C ARG A 133 -13.63 -3.02 10.05
N THR A 134 -12.44 -3.50 9.72
CA THR A 134 -11.42 -3.90 10.70
C THR A 134 -10.46 -2.75 10.95
N SER A 135 -10.19 -2.44 12.22
CA SER A 135 -9.19 -1.44 12.58
C SER A 135 -7.82 -2.08 12.82
N PHE A 136 -6.83 -1.64 12.05
CA PHE A 136 -5.39 -1.90 12.22
C PHE A 136 -4.68 -0.71 12.89
N THR A 137 -5.42 0.33 13.29
CA THR A 137 -4.89 1.51 13.95
C THR A 137 -4.21 1.10 15.27
N LEU A 138 -2.93 1.42 15.43
CA LEU A 138 -2.08 1.08 16.59
C LEU A 138 -1.71 -0.40 16.72
N ALA A 139 -1.90 -1.19 15.66
CA ALA A 139 -1.41 -2.56 15.60
C ALA A 139 0.04 -2.61 15.11
N THR A 140 0.83 -3.55 15.64
CA THR A 140 2.17 -3.85 15.14
C THR A 140 2.16 -5.23 14.50
N PHE A 141 2.60 -5.32 13.25
CA PHE A 141 2.85 -6.57 12.55
C PHE A 141 4.34 -6.66 12.24
N GLU A 142 4.98 -7.72 12.72
CA GLU A 142 6.38 -8.04 12.48
C GLU A 142 6.47 -9.37 11.75
N GLN A 143 7.12 -9.40 10.58
CA GLN A 143 7.34 -10.63 9.80
C GLN A 143 6.02 -11.38 9.50
N CYS A 144 4.90 -10.66 9.40
CA CYS A 144 3.60 -11.24 9.12
C CYS A 144 3.37 -11.34 7.60
N GLN A 145 2.40 -12.16 7.20
CA GLN A 145 2.05 -12.36 5.80
C GLN A 145 0.53 -12.26 5.63
N PHE A 146 0.10 -11.32 4.78
CA PHE A 146 -1.28 -11.21 4.30
C PHE A 146 -1.31 -11.64 2.84
N ILE A 147 -1.77 -12.86 2.60
CA ILE A 147 -1.74 -13.52 1.30
C ILE A 147 -3.16 -13.67 0.77
N ASP A 148 -3.44 -12.99 -0.34
CA ASP A 148 -4.71 -13.03 -1.07
C ASP A 148 -5.90 -12.63 -0.19
N CYS A 149 -5.67 -11.69 0.72
CA CYS A 149 -6.70 -11.16 1.61
C CYS A 149 -7.54 -10.10 0.90
N SER A 150 -8.80 -9.93 1.33
CA SER A 150 -9.69 -8.87 0.83
C SER A 150 -9.98 -7.85 1.92
N TRP A 151 -10.12 -6.59 1.54
CA TRP A 151 -10.16 -5.45 2.46
C TRP A 151 -11.35 -4.56 2.13
N GLU A 152 -12.11 -4.17 3.14
CA GLU A 152 -13.27 -3.29 3.00
C GLU A 152 -13.33 -2.36 4.19
N GLU A 153 -13.26 -1.05 3.94
CA GLU A 153 -13.37 0.01 4.96
C GLU A 153 -12.47 -0.20 6.19
N ILE A 154 -11.17 -0.41 5.99
CA ILE A 154 -10.23 -0.70 7.08
C ILE A 154 -9.71 0.57 7.76
N GLY A 155 -9.50 0.49 9.08
CA GLY A 155 -8.92 1.57 9.87
C GLY A 155 -7.41 1.46 9.87
N ILE A 156 -6.71 2.53 9.51
CA ILE A 156 -5.24 2.56 9.46
C ILE A 156 -4.71 3.87 10.03
N SER A 157 -3.46 3.86 10.48
CA SER A 157 -2.72 5.06 10.84
C SER A 157 -1.36 5.10 10.16
N GLY A 158 -1.01 6.26 9.62
CA GLY A 158 0.25 6.44 8.89
C GLY A 158 1.50 6.47 9.78
N THR A 159 1.34 6.52 11.10
CA THR A 159 2.46 6.47 12.07
C THR A 159 2.31 5.34 13.08
N GLU A 160 1.08 4.95 13.40
CA GLU A 160 0.81 4.00 14.47
C GLU A 160 0.57 2.57 13.97
N THR A 161 0.13 2.38 12.72
CA THR A 161 0.08 1.04 12.12
C THR A 161 1.49 0.69 11.65
N LYS A 162 2.12 -0.27 12.33
CA LYS A 162 3.52 -0.64 12.09
C LYS A 162 3.59 -1.95 11.32
N LEU A 163 4.28 -1.94 10.18
CA LEU A 163 4.47 -3.08 9.30
C LEU A 163 5.97 -3.35 9.12
N PHE A 164 6.57 -4.09 10.06
CA PHE A 164 7.99 -4.45 10.00
C PHE A 164 8.15 -5.77 9.27
N ASP A 165 8.88 -5.77 8.15
CA ASP A 165 9.13 -6.96 7.33
C ASP A 165 7.86 -7.78 7.04
N THR A 166 6.70 -7.11 7.01
CA THR A 166 5.39 -7.69 6.78
C THR A 166 5.02 -7.58 5.31
N THR A 167 4.64 -8.70 4.71
CA THR A 167 4.25 -8.79 3.31
C THR A 167 2.73 -8.70 3.17
N ILE A 168 2.26 -7.87 2.23
CA ILE A 168 0.87 -7.77 1.81
C ILE A 168 0.84 -8.06 0.31
N SER A 169 0.22 -9.17 -0.12
CA SER A 169 0.31 -9.62 -1.51
C SER A 169 -0.47 -8.72 -2.49
N ASN A 170 -1.48 -8.00 -2.01
CA ASN A 170 -2.29 -7.04 -2.77
C ASN A 170 -2.25 -5.63 -2.14
N PRO A 171 -1.10 -4.94 -2.19
CA PRO A 171 -0.90 -3.69 -1.49
C PRO A 171 -1.83 -2.56 -1.98
N TRP A 172 -2.19 -2.58 -3.26
CA TRP A 172 -3.13 -1.62 -3.85
C TRP A 172 -4.49 -1.66 -3.14
N ASP A 173 -5.10 -2.85 -3.05
CA ASP A 173 -6.43 -3.01 -2.45
C ASP A 173 -6.39 -2.67 -0.96
N PHE A 174 -5.34 -3.10 -0.25
CA PHE A 174 -5.17 -2.80 1.17
C PHE A 174 -5.16 -1.28 1.44
N VAL A 175 -4.34 -0.52 0.71
CA VAL A 175 -4.25 0.92 0.87
C VAL A 175 -5.52 1.63 0.41
N LEU A 176 -6.11 1.18 -0.70
CA LEU A 176 -7.33 1.77 -1.26
C LEU A 176 -8.52 1.65 -0.31
N SER A 177 -8.65 0.51 0.38
CA SER A 177 -9.74 0.22 1.32
C SER A 177 -9.64 0.97 2.65
N ALA A 178 -8.61 1.79 2.85
CA ALA A 178 -8.51 2.64 4.02
C ALA A 178 -9.68 3.62 4.14
N TYR A 179 -10.26 3.69 5.34
CA TYR A 179 -11.47 4.46 5.63
C TYR A 179 -11.17 5.72 6.45
N THR A 180 -11.99 6.75 6.23
CA THR A 180 -12.18 7.85 7.17
C THR A 180 -13.65 8.25 7.19
N ASN A 181 -14.14 8.74 8.34
CA ASN A 181 -15.51 9.18 8.47
C ASN A 181 -15.73 10.55 7.81
N THR A 182 -16.74 10.66 6.95
CA THR A 182 -17.14 11.87 6.24
C THR A 182 -18.53 12.39 6.63
N ASP A 183 -19.15 11.81 7.65
CA ASP A 183 -20.45 12.25 8.15
C ASP A 183 -20.35 13.64 8.79
N LYS A 184 -21.03 14.63 8.19
CA LYS A 184 -20.98 16.02 8.65
C LYS A 184 -21.50 16.19 10.07
N ASP A 185 -22.48 15.41 10.48
CA ASP A 185 -23.12 15.58 11.78
C ASP A 185 -22.26 15.00 12.90
N VAL A 186 -21.59 13.88 12.64
CA VAL A 186 -20.53 13.36 13.53
C VAL A 186 -19.37 14.33 13.61
N LEU A 187 -18.86 14.81 12.47
CA LEU A 187 -17.67 15.67 12.44
C LEU A 187 -17.87 17.00 13.19
N LYS A 188 -19.06 17.61 13.09
CA LYS A 188 -19.41 18.84 13.83
C LYS A 188 -19.34 18.65 15.35
N GLN A 189 -19.68 17.46 15.86
CA GLN A 189 -19.65 17.17 17.29
C GLN A 189 -18.23 17.06 17.85
N HIS A 190 -17.25 16.74 17.00
CA HIS A 190 -15.87 16.46 17.39
C HIS A 190 -14.86 17.54 16.95
N GLY A 191 -15.34 18.73 16.58
CA GLY A 191 -14.53 19.93 16.38
C GLY A 191 -14.73 20.59 15.02
N ASN A 192 -13.86 21.56 14.71
CA ASN A 192 -13.89 22.29 13.44
C ASN A 192 -13.19 21.50 12.31
N THR A 193 -13.66 20.28 12.07
CA THR A 193 -13.21 19.45 10.95
C THR A 193 -14.35 19.29 9.94
N ASN A 194 -14.00 18.96 8.71
CA ASN A 194 -14.95 18.80 7.63
C ASN A 194 -14.57 17.58 6.77
N PRO A 195 -15.50 17.07 5.94
CA PRO A 195 -15.23 15.90 5.12
C PRO A 195 -14.02 16.04 4.20
N ALA A 196 -13.81 17.22 3.60
CA ALA A 196 -12.69 17.46 2.70
C ALA A 196 -11.34 17.38 3.44
N HIS A 197 -11.27 17.90 4.67
CA HIS A 197 -10.10 17.78 5.53
C HIS A 197 -9.82 16.33 5.91
N GLN A 198 -10.84 15.55 6.27
CA GLN A 198 -10.69 14.14 6.59
C GLN A 198 -10.17 13.32 5.41
N ILE A 199 -10.73 13.54 4.21
CA ILE A 199 -10.27 12.88 2.98
C ILE A 199 -8.81 13.25 2.68
N MET A 200 -8.46 14.54 2.77
CA MET A 200 -7.07 14.99 2.56
C MET A 200 -6.09 14.28 3.51
N ARG A 201 -6.43 14.19 4.80
CA ARG A 201 -5.60 13.50 5.81
C ARG A 201 -5.54 11.99 5.61
N LEU A 202 -6.62 11.37 5.15
CA LEU A 202 -6.64 9.96 4.78
C LEU A 202 -5.69 9.70 3.62
N GLU A 203 -5.69 10.53 2.58
CA GLU A 203 -4.78 10.35 1.45
C GLU A 203 -3.31 10.55 1.85
N GLU A 204 -2.99 11.49 2.75
CA GLU A 204 -1.65 11.58 3.35
C GLU A 204 -1.27 10.32 4.13
N THR A 205 -2.23 9.71 4.83
CA THR A 205 -2.05 8.47 5.58
C THR A 205 -1.77 7.28 4.66
N LYS A 206 -2.53 7.17 3.56
CA LYS A 206 -2.33 6.15 2.51
C LYS A 206 -0.92 6.23 1.92
N VAL A 207 -0.36 7.43 1.71
CA VAL A 207 1.02 7.59 1.22
C VAL A 207 2.05 7.05 2.21
N LYS A 208 1.92 7.40 3.50
CA LYS A 208 2.84 6.91 4.54
C LYS A 208 2.80 5.40 4.65
N LEU A 209 1.60 4.82 4.63
CA LEU A 209 1.41 3.38 4.68
C LEU A 209 1.97 2.69 3.43
N SER A 210 1.70 3.22 2.24
CA SER A 210 2.25 2.70 0.98
C SER A 210 3.77 2.68 0.99
N ARG A 211 4.40 3.73 1.56
CA ARG A 211 5.86 3.78 1.72
C ARG A 211 6.38 2.72 2.67
N ALA A 212 5.69 2.48 3.80
CA ALA A 212 6.05 1.42 4.73
C ALA A 212 5.95 0.03 4.09
N ILE A 213 4.89 -0.22 3.31
CA ILE A 213 4.70 -1.48 2.57
C ILE A 213 5.80 -1.67 1.53
N LEU A 214 6.14 -0.63 0.76
CA LEU A 214 7.22 -0.68 -0.22
C LEU A 214 8.56 -1.03 0.44
N SER A 215 8.92 -0.32 1.53
CA SER A 215 10.16 -0.56 2.25
C SER A 215 10.24 -1.98 2.84
N SER A 216 9.12 -2.51 3.32
CA SER A 216 9.01 -3.90 3.77
C SER A 216 9.19 -4.90 2.62
N SER A 217 8.61 -4.59 1.46
CA SER A 217 8.63 -5.46 0.28
C SER A 217 10.01 -5.53 -0.40
N GLU A 218 10.86 -4.52 -0.22
CA GLU A 218 12.23 -4.51 -0.77
C GLU A 218 13.10 -5.66 -0.28
N ARG A 219 12.88 -6.11 0.96
CA ARG A 219 13.75 -7.09 1.62
C ARG A 219 13.26 -8.54 1.50
N ASN A 220 11.93 -8.73 1.52
CA ASN A 220 11.35 -10.04 1.88
C ASN A 220 10.21 -10.52 0.97
N SER A 221 9.89 -9.82 -0.12
CA SER A 221 8.71 -10.12 -0.94
C SER A 221 9.05 -10.56 -2.37
N ASP A 222 8.13 -11.31 -2.98
CA ASP A 222 8.22 -11.70 -4.39
C ASP A 222 8.22 -10.46 -5.30
N ASP A 223 8.83 -10.60 -6.48
CA ASP A 223 9.00 -9.54 -7.48
C ASP A 223 7.66 -8.88 -7.81
N LEU A 224 6.62 -9.69 -7.99
CA LEU A 224 5.27 -9.20 -8.32
C LEU A 224 4.73 -8.26 -7.24
N VAL A 225 4.85 -8.66 -5.96
CA VAL A 225 4.37 -7.88 -4.81
C VAL A 225 5.16 -6.57 -4.70
N TYR A 226 6.48 -6.64 -4.89
CA TYR A 226 7.33 -5.46 -4.87
C TYR A 226 6.91 -4.41 -5.92
N TYR A 227 6.75 -4.82 -7.19
CA TYR A 227 6.39 -3.86 -8.24
C TYR A 227 4.96 -3.32 -8.08
N GLU A 228 4.04 -4.12 -7.53
CA GLU A 228 2.70 -3.63 -7.16
C GLU A 228 2.77 -2.63 -6.00
N ALA A 229 3.68 -2.81 -5.03
CA ALA A 229 3.93 -1.84 -3.96
C ALA A 229 4.53 -0.52 -4.50
N VAL A 230 5.44 -0.59 -5.47
CA VAL A 230 6.00 0.59 -6.17
C VAL A 230 4.87 1.38 -6.84
N LYS A 231 4.03 0.68 -7.63
CA LYS A 231 2.85 1.27 -8.28
C LYS A 231 1.92 1.94 -7.28
N THR A 232 1.61 1.25 -6.18
CA THR A 232 0.73 1.73 -5.11
C THR A 232 1.27 3.03 -4.51
N TYR A 233 2.54 3.03 -4.10
CA TYR A 233 3.18 4.20 -3.51
C TYR A 233 3.20 5.41 -4.45
N LEU A 234 3.68 5.25 -5.68
CA LEU A 234 3.81 6.37 -6.62
C LEU A 234 2.45 6.96 -6.98
N THR A 235 1.45 6.11 -7.21
CA THR A 235 0.10 6.55 -7.57
C THR A 235 -0.58 7.29 -6.41
N HIS A 236 -0.53 6.75 -5.20
CA HIS A 236 -1.10 7.42 -4.03
C HIS A 236 -0.33 8.70 -3.66
N SER A 237 0.99 8.77 -3.90
CA SER A 237 1.78 9.98 -3.68
C SER A 237 1.30 11.15 -4.55
N LEU A 238 1.09 10.92 -5.84
CA LEU A 238 0.54 11.93 -6.74
C LEU A 238 -0.91 12.27 -6.40
N HIS A 239 -1.73 11.27 -6.09
CA HIS A 239 -3.13 11.49 -5.74
C HIS A 239 -3.28 12.33 -4.46
N SER A 240 -2.50 12.03 -3.42
CA SER A 240 -2.48 12.80 -2.17
C SER A 240 -2.06 14.26 -2.40
N ARG A 241 -1.02 14.51 -3.20
CA ARG A 241 -0.59 15.87 -3.59
C ARG A 241 -1.73 16.61 -4.31
N ARG A 242 -2.47 15.93 -5.18
CA ARG A 242 -3.61 16.50 -5.92
C ARG A 242 -4.77 16.86 -4.99
N VAL A 243 -5.16 15.94 -4.10
CA VAL A 243 -6.23 16.16 -3.12
C VAL A 243 -5.88 17.31 -2.18
N ARG A 244 -4.62 17.39 -1.74
CA ARG A 244 -4.14 18.51 -0.92
C ARG A 244 -4.22 19.84 -1.66
N ALA A 245 -3.77 19.90 -2.92
CA ALA A 245 -3.87 21.13 -3.73
C ALA A 245 -5.34 21.54 -3.95
N ALA A 246 -6.25 20.58 -4.14
CA ALA A 246 -7.69 20.84 -4.24
C ALA A 246 -8.27 21.37 -2.91
N TYR A 247 -7.88 20.78 -1.79
CA TYR A 247 -8.26 21.27 -0.46
C TYR A 247 -7.78 22.71 -0.23
N ASP A 248 -6.53 23.02 -0.56
CA ASP A 248 -5.95 24.36 -0.42
C ASP A 248 -6.68 25.38 -1.33
N ARG A 249 -7.05 24.98 -2.55
CA ARG A 249 -7.85 25.81 -3.47
C ARG A 249 -9.22 26.17 -2.87
N ASP A 250 -9.89 25.20 -2.28
CA ASP A 250 -11.27 25.33 -1.82
C ASP A 250 -11.36 26.06 -0.47
N THR A 251 -10.33 25.94 0.37
CA THR A 251 -10.30 26.54 1.70
C THR A 251 -9.62 27.91 1.77
N THR A 252 -8.72 28.25 0.84
CA THR A 252 -8.01 29.53 0.86
C THR A 252 -8.89 30.70 0.41
N LYS A 253 -8.70 31.86 1.02
CA LYS A 253 -9.37 33.12 0.60
C LYS A 253 -8.60 33.87 -0.50
N SER A 254 -7.30 33.62 -0.65
CA SER A 254 -6.43 34.33 -1.60
C SER A 254 -6.62 33.83 -3.04
N ALA A 255 -6.94 34.74 -3.96
CA ALA A 255 -7.07 34.43 -5.39
C ALA A 255 -5.76 33.91 -6.01
N ALA A 256 -4.61 34.46 -5.59
CA ALA A 256 -3.30 34.01 -6.04
C ALA A 256 -3.02 32.56 -5.65
N THR A 257 -3.36 32.18 -4.41
CA THR A 257 -3.21 30.80 -3.93
C THR A 257 -4.13 29.85 -4.70
N LYS A 258 -5.37 30.28 -5.01
CA LYS A 258 -6.30 29.48 -5.84
C LYS A 258 -5.74 29.20 -7.23
N LEU A 259 -5.24 30.24 -7.91
CA LEU A 259 -4.64 30.10 -9.24
C LEU A 259 -3.44 29.16 -9.20
N LYS A 260 -2.56 29.32 -8.20
CA LYS A 260 -1.43 28.42 -7.97
C LYS A 260 -1.88 26.97 -7.79
N SER A 261 -2.90 26.72 -6.97
CA SER A 261 -3.43 25.36 -6.75
C SER A 261 -4.01 24.74 -8.03
N ILE A 262 -4.68 25.53 -8.87
CA ILE A 262 -5.20 25.07 -10.17
C ILE A 262 -4.05 24.64 -11.08
N TRP A 263 -2.99 25.45 -11.18
CA TRP A 263 -1.78 25.10 -11.94
C TRP A 263 -1.12 23.82 -11.42
N ILE A 264 -0.99 23.68 -10.09
CA ILE A 264 -0.44 22.47 -9.47
C ILE A 264 -1.28 21.24 -9.83
N ILE A 265 -2.61 21.33 -9.77
CA ILE A 265 -3.50 20.22 -10.14
C ILE A 265 -3.28 19.80 -11.60
N ALA A 266 -3.22 20.77 -12.53
CA ALA A 266 -3.00 20.49 -13.94
C ALA A 266 -1.63 19.80 -14.20
N LEU A 267 -0.58 20.25 -13.52
CA LEU A 267 0.74 19.62 -13.58
C LEU A 267 0.71 18.18 -13.03
N LEU A 268 0.06 17.97 -11.88
CA LEU A 268 -0.07 16.64 -11.27
C LEU A 268 -0.89 15.67 -12.12
N ASP A 269 -1.91 16.16 -12.82
CA ASP A 269 -2.70 15.34 -13.74
C ASP A 269 -1.90 14.92 -14.98
N THR A 270 -1.06 15.83 -15.48
CA THR A 270 -0.10 15.52 -16.54
C THR A 270 0.95 14.51 -16.06
N GLU A 271 1.54 14.73 -14.89
CA GLU A 271 2.51 13.84 -14.25
C GLU A 271 1.91 12.43 -14.03
N SER A 272 0.67 12.36 -13.52
CA SER A 272 -0.05 11.10 -13.30
C SER A 272 -0.31 10.34 -14.61
N THR A 273 -0.64 11.06 -15.69
CA THR A 273 -0.84 10.46 -17.01
C THR A 273 0.47 9.88 -17.56
N ILE A 274 1.56 10.67 -17.50
CA ILE A 274 2.88 10.24 -17.93
C ILE A 274 3.35 9.03 -17.11
N LEU A 275 3.17 9.07 -15.78
CA LEU A 275 3.56 7.98 -14.89
C LEU A 275 2.78 6.69 -15.21
N LYS A 276 1.45 6.76 -15.35
CA LYS A 276 0.62 5.59 -15.67
C LYS A 276 0.99 5.00 -17.03
N LEU A 277 1.22 5.85 -18.02
CA LEU A 277 1.61 5.42 -19.36
C LEU A 277 2.99 4.74 -19.32
N SER A 278 3.99 5.40 -18.70
CA SER A 278 5.35 4.87 -18.57
C SER A 278 5.40 3.57 -17.77
N GLY A 279 4.67 3.51 -16.64
CA GLY A 279 4.53 2.31 -15.82
C GLY A 279 3.79 1.18 -16.54
N SER A 280 2.82 1.48 -17.40
CA SER A 280 2.16 0.44 -18.20
C SER A 280 3.10 -0.22 -19.22
N ILE A 281 4.00 0.57 -19.82
CA ILE A 281 4.97 0.12 -20.82
C ILE A 281 5.93 -0.91 -20.24
N ASN A 282 6.40 -0.74 -19.00
CA ASN A 282 7.33 -1.69 -18.36
C ASN A 282 6.69 -2.57 -17.28
N ALA A 283 5.36 -2.56 -17.15
CA ALA A 283 4.64 -3.19 -16.05
C ALA A 283 5.19 -2.79 -14.68
N TRP A 284 5.44 -1.50 -14.49
CA TRP A 284 6.03 -0.88 -13.30
C TRP A 284 7.44 -1.40 -12.96
N GLY A 285 8.11 -2.02 -13.92
CA GLY A 285 9.45 -2.60 -13.80
C GLY A 285 9.46 -4.13 -13.80
N TYR A 286 8.30 -4.79 -13.75
CA TYR A 286 8.21 -6.25 -13.72
C TYR A 286 8.65 -6.92 -15.02
N SER A 287 8.36 -6.31 -16.17
CA SER A 287 8.53 -6.96 -17.48
C SER A 287 9.52 -6.21 -18.37
N LEU A 288 10.58 -6.91 -18.79
CA LEU A 288 11.51 -6.46 -19.83
C LEU A 288 10.96 -6.61 -21.26
N ALA A 289 10.12 -7.63 -21.51
CA ALA A 289 9.62 -7.92 -22.85
C ALA A 289 8.69 -6.82 -23.38
N ARG A 290 7.78 -6.30 -22.55
CA ARG A 290 6.83 -5.23 -22.91
C ARG A 290 7.50 -3.98 -23.49
N PRO A 291 8.49 -3.33 -22.83
CA PRO A 291 9.12 -2.16 -23.41
C PRO A 291 9.90 -2.52 -24.69
N ALA A 292 10.50 -3.70 -24.81
CA ALA A 292 11.14 -4.13 -26.06
C ALA A 292 10.13 -4.21 -27.23
N ILE A 293 8.94 -4.78 -26.98
CA ILE A 293 7.85 -4.86 -27.97
C ILE A 293 7.36 -3.46 -28.34
N VAL A 294 7.18 -2.56 -27.36
CA VAL A 294 6.77 -1.17 -27.60
C VAL A 294 7.81 -0.43 -28.47
N GLY A 295 9.11 -0.63 -28.20
CA GLY A 295 10.18 -0.03 -29.00
C GLY A 295 10.17 -0.54 -30.44
N PHE A 296 10.03 -1.85 -30.64
CA PHE A 296 9.90 -2.42 -31.97
C PHE A 296 8.66 -1.89 -32.71
N ALA A 297 7.51 -1.83 -32.04
CA ALA A 297 6.28 -1.28 -32.60
C ALA A 297 6.44 0.20 -32.98
N LEU A 298 7.13 0.99 -32.14
CA LEU A 298 7.43 2.41 -32.43
C LEU A 298 8.22 2.54 -33.73
N ILE A 299 9.26 1.72 -33.92
CA ILE A 299 10.07 1.69 -35.15
C ILE A 299 9.21 1.29 -36.36
N CYS A 300 8.35 0.27 -36.24
CA CYS A 300 7.48 -0.13 -37.34
C CYS A 300 6.45 0.94 -37.71
N ILE A 301 5.85 1.62 -36.72
CA ILE A 301 4.85 2.68 -36.93
C ILE A 301 5.49 3.86 -37.66
N PHE A 302 6.66 4.33 -37.22
CA PHE A 302 7.32 5.45 -37.88
C PHE A 302 7.89 5.09 -39.25
N ALA A 303 8.35 3.85 -39.47
CA ALA A 303 8.69 3.35 -40.80
C ALA A 303 7.50 3.43 -41.76
N LEU A 304 6.31 3.05 -41.30
CA LEU A 304 5.07 3.16 -42.08
C LEU A 304 4.70 4.63 -42.34
N ILE A 305 4.78 5.49 -41.33
CA ILE A 305 4.52 6.93 -41.47
C ILE A 305 5.46 7.53 -42.52
N TYR A 306 6.76 7.26 -42.46
CA TYR A 306 7.74 7.80 -43.42
C TYR A 306 7.50 7.31 -44.85
N PHE A 307 7.04 6.08 -45.02
CA PHE A 307 6.68 5.55 -46.33
C PHE A 307 5.39 6.18 -46.87
N LEU A 308 4.32 6.22 -46.07
CA LEU A 308 3.00 6.73 -46.50
C LEU A 308 2.98 8.24 -46.73
N THR A 309 3.78 9.00 -45.98
CA THR A 309 3.89 10.46 -46.15
C THR A 309 4.84 10.87 -47.28
N GLY A 310 5.52 9.91 -47.92
CA GLY A 310 6.49 10.17 -48.98
C GLY A 310 7.80 10.81 -48.49
N ILE A 311 8.02 10.89 -47.18
CA ILE A 311 9.28 11.38 -46.58
C ILE A 311 10.45 10.49 -47.03
N SER A 312 10.21 9.18 -47.17
CA SER A 312 11.17 8.22 -47.70
C SER A 312 10.64 7.57 -48.98
N SER A 313 11.49 7.53 -50.02
CA SER A 313 11.11 7.03 -51.35
C SER A 313 10.91 5.52 -51.43
N THR A 314 11.52 4.75 -50.52
CA THR A 314 11.41 3.29 -50.49
C THR A 314 11.10 2.79 -49.08
N ALA A 315 10.37 1.68 -48.98
CA ALA A 315 10.05 1.06 -47.69
C ALA A 315 11.31 0.67 -46.90
N LYS A 316 12.38 0.24 -47.59
CA LYS A 316 13.66 -0.08 -46.97
C LYS A 316 14.31 1.17 -46.35
N LEU A 317 14.32 2.30 -47.08
CA LEU A 317 14.85 3.56 -46.56
C LEU A 317 14.02 4.05 -45.38
N ALA A 318 12.69 3.99 -45.47
CA ALA A 318 11.78 4.37 -44.40
C ALA A 318 12.03 3.58 -43.10
N ALA A 319 12.25 2.27 -43.22
CA ALA A 319 12.60 1.42 -42.08
C ALA A 319 13.95 1.77 -41.46
N MET A 320 14.98 1.99 -42.27
CA MET A 320 16.30 2.43 -41.79
C MET A 320 16.23 3.80 -41.12
N THR A 321 15.56 4.77 -41.74
CA THR A 321 15.37 6.11 -41.17
C THR A 321 14.59 6.06 -39.85
N SER A 322 13.56 5.21 -39.74
CA SER A 322 12.86 5.03 -38.47
C SER A 322 13.73 4.42 -37.40
N PHE A 323 14.51 3.39 -37.71
CA PHE A 323 15.42 2.77 -36.77
C PHE A 323 16.47 3.77 -36.26
N ASP A 324 17.13 4.48 -37.17
CA ASP A 324 18.15 5.49 -36.88
C ASP A 324 17.60 6.61 -35.99
N VAL A 325 16.44 7.17 -36.34
CA VAL A 325 15.84 8.29 -35.60
C VAL A 325 15.30 7.84 -34.24
N THR A 326 14.60 6.69 -34.15
CA THR A 326 14.06 6.19 -32.88
C THR A 326 15.17 5.84 -31.88
N LEU A 327 16.28 5.27 -32.35
CA LEU A 327 17.44 4.96 -31.50
C LEU A 327 18.42 6.13 -31.35
N LEU A 328 18.13 7.27 -31.98
CA LEU A 328 19.00 8.46 -32.04
C LEU A 328 20.39 8.16 -32.65
N VAL A 329 20.54 7.05 -33.37
CA VAL A 329 21.76 6.68 -34.08
C VAL A 329 21.74 7.39 -35.43
N GLY A 330 22.42 8.54 -35.52
CA GLY A 330 22.55 9.27 -36.79
C GLY A 330 21.30 10.04 -37.22
N TYR A 331 20.46 10.49 -36.28
CA TYR A 331 19.26 11.29 -36.61
C TYR A 331 19.57 12.55 -37.44
N THR A 332 20.76 13.13 -37.27
CA THR A 332 21.25 14.29 -38.05
C THR A 332 21.47 13.97 -39.53
N LYS A 333 21.60 12.70 -39.91
CA LYS A 333 21.75 12.26 -41.31
C LYS A 333 20.49 12.47 -42.14
N HIS A 334 19.32 12.41 -41.49
CA HIS A 334 18.01 12.42 -42.15
C HIS A 334 17.31 13.79 -42.03
N ALA A 335 17.67 14.59 -41.02
CA ALA A 335 17.15 15.93 -40.80
C ALA A 335 18.09 17.02 -41.36
N SER A 336 18.21 17.11 -42.69
CA SER A 336 18.93 18.21 -43.35
C SER A 336 18.08 19.48 -43.45
N GLU A 337 18.69 20.67 -43.49
CA GLU A 337 18.01 21.97 -43.66
C GLU A 337 17.08 22.05 -44.90
N GLN A 338 17.31 21.21 -45.90
CA GLN A 338 16.50 21.13 -47.11
C GLN A 338 15.18 20.33 -46.95
N SER A 339 14.94 19.73 -45.79
CA SER A 339 13.72 18.96 -45.52
C SER A 339 12.52 19.87 -45.27
N THR A 340 11.34 19.46 -45.75
CA THR A 340 10.10 20.21 -45.53
C THR A 340 9.74 20.26 -44.04
N TRP A 341 9.15 21.36 -43.57
CA TRP A 341 8.76 21.54 -42.16
C TRP A 341 7.91 20.39 -41.58
N PRO A 342 6.91 19.84 -42.30
CA PRO A 342 6.17 18.67 -41.79
C PRO A 342 7.06 17.45 -41.55
N ALA A 343 8.03 17.19 -42.43
CA ALA A 343 8.97 16.08 -42.25
C ALA A 343 9.85 16.28 -41.01
N GLN A 344 10.33 17.50 -40.77
CA GLN A 344 11.09 17.84 -39.57
C GLN A 344 10.29 17.59 -38.28
N ILE A 345 9.00 17.90 -38.28
CA ILE A 345 8.12 17.60 -37.13
C ILE A 345 8.02 16.10 -36.90
N VAL A 346 7.80 15.30 -37.97
CA VAL A 346 7.71 13.83 -37.79
C VAL A 346 9.04 13.27 -37.24
N TYR A 347 10.19 13.74 -37.75
CA TYR A 347 11.50 13.38 -37.19
C TYR A 347 11.62 13.76 -35.71
N GLY A 348 11.22 14.98 -35.35
CA GLY A 348 11.26 15.47 -33.97
C GLY A 348 10.37 14.65 -33.02
N VAL A 349 9.14 14.33 -33.44
CA VAL A 349 8.22 13.50 -32.65
C VAL A 349 8.76 12.07 -32.50
N ASN A 350 9.29 11.48 -33.56
CA ASN A 350 9.92 10.15 -33.49
C ASN A 350 11.09 10.15 -32.50
N ALA A 351 12.02 11.11 -32.64
CA ALA A 351 13.16 11.23 -31.74
C ALA A 351 12.74 11.42 -30.28
N LEU A 352 11.73 12.26 -30.01
CA LEU A 352 11.20 12.50 -28.66
C LEU A 352 10.61 11.23 -28.05
N LEU A 353 9.79 10.49 -28.82
CA LEU A 353 9.19 9.24 -28.36
C LEU A 353 10.24 8.14 -28.19
N GLY A 354 11.25 8.08 -29.07
CA GLY A 354 12.40 7.19 -28.96
C GLY A 354 13.20 7.43 -27.68
N LEU A 355 13.49 8.71 -27.37
CA LEU A 355 14.19 9.09 -26.14
C LEU A 355 13.37 8.76 -24.89
N TRP A 356 12.06 9.04 -24.90
CA TRP A 356 11.17 8.70 -23.79
C TRP A 356 11.06 7.19 -23.58
N TRP A 357 10.93 6.41 -24.65
CA TRP A 357 10.97 4.95 -24.60
C TRP A 357 12.31 4.44 -24.04
N TYR A 358 13.43 4.98 -24.51
CA TYR A 358 14.77 4.61 -24.06
C TYR A 358 14.96 4.88 -22.56
N ALA A 359 14.45 6.02 -22.07
CA ALA A 359 14.45 6.38 -20.66
C ALA A 359 13.64 5.41 -19.77
N ILE A 360 12.69 4.67 -20.34
CA ILE A 360 11.96 3.59 -19.64
C ILE A 360 12.70 2.26 -19.76
N PHE A 361 13.17 1.92 -20.95
CA PHE A 361 13.75 0.62 -21.27
C PHE A 361 15.06 0.38 -20.52
N VAL A 362 16.00 1.33 -20.57
CA VAL A 362 17.34 1.13 -19.98
C VAL A 362 17.31 0.93 -18.47
N PRO A 363 16.62 1.77 -17.67
CA PRO A 363 16.50 1.52 -16.23
C PRO A 363 15.78 0.22 -15.91
N THR A 364 14.83 -0.21 -16.75
CA THR A 364 14.15 -1.51 -16.57
C THR A 364 15.14 -2.67 -16.74
N VAL A 365 16.01 -2.62 -17.75
CA VAL A 365 17.09 -3.61 -17.96
C VAL A 365 18.06 -3.60 -16.77
N ILE A 366 18.56 -2.42 -16.40
CA ILE A 366 19.54 -2.26 -15.32
C ILE A 366 18.95 -2.78 -14.01
N ASN A 367 17.74 -2.38 -13.64
CA ASN A 367 17.09 -2.83 -12.41
C ASN A 367 16.84 -4.33 -12.41
N ARG A 368 16.64 -4.97 -13.57
CA ARG A 368 16.44 -6.42 -13.66
C ARG A 368 17.75 -7.19 -13.49
N ILE A 369 18.85 -6.69 -14.04
CA ILE A 369 20.17 -7.32 -13.97
C ILE A 369 20.85 -7.05 -12.63
N SER A 370 20.78 -5.82 -12.14
CA SER A 370 21.48 -5.36 -10.92
C SER A 370 20.78 -5.75 -9.62
N ARG A 371 19.56 -6.32 -9.67
CA ARG A 371 18.89 -6.83 -8.47
C ARG A 371 19.56 -8.13 -8.02
N VAL A 372 20.67 -7.98 -7.30
CA VAL A 372 21.23 -9.06 -6.50
C VAL A 372 20.30 -9.25 -5.31
N ARG A 373 19.75 -10.45 -5.18
CA ARG A 373 18.95 -10.87 -4.02
C ARG A 373 19.84 -11.06 -2.80
#